data_AF-A0AAV9CAI7-F1
#
_entry.id   AF-A0AAV9CAI7-F1
#
_cell.length_a   1.000
_cell.length_b   1.000
_cell.length_c   1.000
_cell.angle_alpha   90.00
_cell.angle_beta   90.00
_cell.angle_gamma   90.00
#
_symmetry.space_group_name_H-M   'P 1'
#
loop_
_entity.id
_entity.type
_entity.pdbx_description
1 polymer ?
#
loop_
_entity_poly.entity_id
_entity_poly.type
_entity_poly.pdbx_seq_one_letter_code
_entity_poly.pdbx_strand_id
1 'polypeptide(L)'
;MLKADPSNPLLLRNYGKFLHEVEKDLVRAEEYYGRAILASPGDGELLSLYGKLLWETERDEERANSYFDRAVEASPDDCYVLGSYANFLWDAEDEEEGERERVGENRTAVVQAY
;
A
#
# COMPACT_ATOMS: atom_id res chain seq x y z
N MET A 1 18.89 6.07 29.61
CA MET A 1 18.14 7.00 28.74
C MET A 1 18.37 6.57 27.30
N LEU A 2 17.35 6.04 26.62
CA LEU A 2 17.37 5.90 25.17
C LEU A 2 17.42 7.33 24.61
N LYS A 3 18.54 7.72 24.00
CA LYS A 3 18.57 8.93 23.17
C LYS A 3 17.51 8.72 22.10
N ALA A 4 16.47 9.57 22.08
CA ALA A 4 15.52 9.59 20.99
C ALA A 4 16.31 9.95 19.73
N ASP A 5 16.69 8.94 18.96
CA ASP A 5 17.27 9.13 17.65
C ASP A 5 16.12 9.55 16.73
N PRO A 6 16.08 10.79 16.24
CA PRO A 6 15.02 11.26 15.35
C PRO A 6 14.97 10.50 14.02
N SER A 7 15.96 9.65 13.75
CA SER A 7 16.06 8.76 12.60
C SER A 7 15.79 7.29 12.94
N ASN A 8 15.26 6.97 14.14
CA ASN A 8 14.93 5.59 14.48
C ASN A 8 13.81 5.05 13.55
N PRO A 9 14.09 4.04 12.72
CA PRO A 9 13.12 3.53 11.73
C PRO A 9 11.85 2.99 12.37
N LEU A 10 11.95 2.34 13.54
CA LEU A 10 10.79 1.81 14.26
C LEU A 10 9.87 2.93 14.77
N LEU A 11 10.44 4.03 15.26
CA LEU A 11 9.66 5.18 15.72
C LEU A 11 8.97 5.88 14.56
N LEU A 12 9.69 6.09 13.45
CA LEU A 12 9.15 6.71 12.24
C LEU A 12 8.01 5.86 11.65
N ARG A 13 8.22 4.53 11.55
CA ARG A 13 7.21 3.58 11.10
C ARG A 13 5.97 3.60 11.98
N ASN A 14 6.12 3.49 13.29
CA ASN A 14 4.99 3.44 14.21
C ASN A 14 4.20 4.76 14.22
N TYR A 15 4.89 5.90 14.10
CA TYR A 15 4.23 7.19 13.98
C TYR A 15 3.52 7.36 12.62
N GLY A 16 4.14 6.91 11.52
CA GLY A 16 3.49 6.85 10.21
C GLY A 16 2.23 5.98 10.23
N LYS A 17 2.29 4.82 10.89
CA LYS A 17 1.13 3.93 11.10
C LYS A 17 0.02 4.58 11.91
N PHE A 18 0.36 5.29 12.98
CA PHE A 18 -0.62 6.04 13.75
C PHE A 18 -1.32 7.11 12.88
N LEU A 19 -0.55 7.86 12.09
CA LEU A 19 -1.11 8.86 11.17
C LEU A 19 -2.02 8.23 10.12
N HIS A 20 -1.62 7.08 9.57
CA HIS A 20 -2.35 6.33 8.55
C HIS A 20 -3.65 5.73 9.09
N GLU A 21 -3.58 4.99 10.19
CA GLU A 21 -4.71 4.20 10.69
C GLU A 21 -5.66 5.00 11.56
N VAL A 22 -5.15 5.93 12.38
CA VAL A 22 -5.91 6.64 13.40
C VAL A 22 -6.29 8.04 12.95
N GLU A 23 -5.31 8.88 12.60
CA GLU A 23 -5.56 10.28 12.20
C GLU A 23 -6.10 10.40 10.76
N LYS A 24 -5.92 9.36 9.94
CA LYS A 24 -6.23 9.34 8.51
C LYS A 24 -5.51 10.45 7.72
N ASP A 25 -4.35 10.88 8.22
CA ASP A 25 -3.50 11.86 7.55
C ASP A 25 -2.52 11.13 6.63
N LEU A 26 -3.00 10.81 5.42
CA LEU A 26 -2.28 10.00 4.45
C LEU A 26 -1.01 10.70 3.93
N VAL A 27 -1.04 12.03 3.79
CA VAL A 27 0.09 12.83 3.30
C VAL A 27 1.26 12.78 4.29
N ARG A 28 0.96 12.99 5.58
CA ARG A 28 2.01 12.88 6.60
C ARG A 28 2.43 11.42 6.80
N ALA A 29 1.50 10.47 6.76
CA ALA A 29 1.85 9.05 6.83
C ALA A 29 2.89 8.68 5.75
N GLU A 30 2.67 9.14 4.51
CA GLU A 30 3.60 8.92 3.41
C GLU A 30 4.99 9.48 3.68
N GLU A 31 5.07 10.72 4.18
CA GLU A 31 6.35 11.36 4.54
C GLU A 31 7.12 10.52 5.59
N TYR A 32 6.43 10.05 6.63
CA TYR A 32 7.07 9.28 7.71
C TYR A 32 7.45 7.88 7.28
N TYR A 33 6.64 7.22 6.46
CA TYR A 33 7.02 5.94 5.87
C TYR A 33 8.21 6.07 4.92
N GLY A 34 8.23 7.09 4.06
CA GLY A 34 9.38 7.36 3.19
C GLY A 34 10.68 7.58 3.96
N ARG A 35 10.62 8.34 5.06
CA ARG A 35 11.76 8.53 5.98
C ARG A 35 12.17 7.23 6.66
N ALA A 36 11.21 6.41 7.09
CA ALA A 36 11.48 5.11 7.69
C ALA A 36 12.15 4.15 6.68
N ILE A 37 11.74 4.17 5.41
CA ILE A 37 12.29 3.34 4.34
C ILE A 37 13.75 3.74 4.07
N LEU A 38 14.04 5.04 4.04
CA LEU A 38 15.41 5.54 3.91
C LEU A 38 16.30 5.08 5.08
N ALA A 39 15.74 5.01 6.29
CA ALA A 39 16.47 4.56 7.48
C ALA A 39 16.61 3.02 7.56
N SER A 40 15.64 2.26 7.02
CA SER A 40 15.63 0.80 7.02
C SER A 40 14.96 0.24 5.76
N PRO A 41 15.68 0.17 4.63
CA PRO A 41 15.10 -0.18 3.33
C PRO A 41 14.69 -1.66 3.18
N GLY A 42 15.07 -2.53 4.13
CA GLY A 42 14.75 -3.96 4.13
C GLY A 42 13.71 -4.36 5.18
N ASP A 43 12.96 -3.41 5.74
CA ASP A 43 11.84 -3.71 6.64
C ASP A 43 10.61 -4.11 5.80
N GLY A 44 10.33 -5.41 5.70
CA GLY A 44 9.22 -5.93 4.90
C GLY A 44 7.85 -5.43 5.37
N GLU A 45 7.63 -5.33 6.68
CA GLU A 45 6.38 -4.78 7.24
C GLU A 45 6.19 -3.33 6.80
N LEU A 46 7.24 -2.49 6.91
CA LEU A 46 7.19 -1.09 6.46
C LEU A 46 6.94 -0.96 4.95
N LEU A 47 7.58 -1.79 4.13
CA LEU A 47 7.37 -1.79 2.68
C LEU A 47 5.92 -2.15 2.33
N SER A 48 5.34 -3.14 3.02
CA SER A 48 3.93 -3.52 2.84
C SER A 48 2.96 -2.42 3.28
N LEU A 49 3.25 -1.70 4.37
CA LEU A 49 2.46 -0.55 4.83
C LEU A 49 2.50 0.60 3.82
N TYR A 50 3.66 0.85 3.21
CA TYR A 50 3.81 1.88 2.19
C TYR A 50 3.09 1.51 0.89
N GLY A 51 3.21 0.25 0.44
CA GLY A 51 2.46 -0.27 -0.72
C GLY A 51 0.94 -0.14 -0.53
N LYS A 52 0.44 -0.51 0.66
CA LYS A 52 -0.96 -0.32 1.02
C LYS A 52 -1.39 1.15 0.97
N LEU A 53 -0.57 2.06 1.51
CA LEU A 53 -0.87 3.49 1.49
C LEU A 53 -1.01 4.01 0.05
N LEU A 54 -0.08 3.64 -0.84
CA LEU A 54 -0.11 4.03 -2.26
C LEU A 54 -1.37 3.50 -2.97
N TRP A 55 -1.76 2.27 -2.68
CA TRP A 55 -3.00 1.70 -3.20
C TRP A 55 -4.22 2.49 -2.75
N GLU A 56 -4.30 2.84 -1.46
CA GLU A 56 -5.42 3.61 -0.91
C GLU A 56 -5.50 5.06 -1.43
N THR A 57 -4.34 5.71 -1.69
CA THR A 57 -4.30 7.13 -2.10
C THR A 57 -4.39 7.32 -3.61
N GLU A 58 -3.65 6.53 -4.38
CA GLU A 58 -3.42 6.77 -5.80
C GLU A 58 -4.09 5.72 -6.70
N ARG A 59 -4.44 4.55 -6.15
CA ARG A 59 -4.86 3.37 -6.94
C ARG A 59 -3.84 3.01 -8.04
N ASP A 60 -2.57 3.29 -7.79
CA ASP A 60 -1.47 2.93 -8.68
C ASP A 60 -1.04 1.50 -8.38
N GLU A 61 -1.62 0.56 -9.12
CA GLU A 61 -1.36 -0.86 -8.97
C GLU A 61 0.12 -1.21 -9.21
N GLU A 62 0.75 -0.64 -10.24
CA GLU A 62 2.14 -0.94 -10.60
C GLU A 62 3.09 -0.52 -9.46
N ARG A 63 2.92 0.69 -8.94
CA ARG A 63 3.72 1.17 -7.81
C ARG A 63 3.45 0.35 -6.56
N ALA A 64 2.18 0.13 -6.20
CA ALA A 64 1.83 -0.63 -5.00
C ALA A 64 2.39 -2.06 -5.05
N ASN A 65 2.22 -2.75 -6.18
CA ASN A 65 2.71 -4.10 -6.41
C ASN A 65 4.25 -4.16 -6.26
N SER A 66 4.98 -3.21 -6.85
CA SER A 66 6.44 -3.14 -6.69
C SER A 66 6.89 -3.06 -5.21
N TYR A 67 6.16 -2.35 -4.35
CA TYR A 67 6.47 -2.30 -2.92
C TYR A 67 6.11 -3.59 -2.18
N PHE A 68 5.02 -4.26 -2.56
CA PHE A 68 4.66 -5.56 -1.99
C PHE A 68 5.65 -6.67 -2.39
N ASP A 69 6.08 -6.72 -3.65
CA ASP A 69 7.11 -7.66 -4.09
C ASP A 69 8.39 -7.49 -3.28
N ARG A 70 8.86 -6.25 -3.13
CA ARG A 70 10.02 -5.93 -2.27
C ARG A 70 9.80 -6.31 -0.81
N ALA A 71 8.58 -6.18 -0.30
CA ALA A 71 8.23 -6.56 1.06
C ALA A 71 8.36 -8.08 1.26
N VAL A 72 7.86 -8.87 0.30
CA VAL A 72 7.95 -10.34 0.31
C VAL A 72 9.40 -10.79 0.14
N GLU A 73 10.17 -10.16 -0.75
CA GLU A 73 11.61 -10.44 -0.88
C GLU A 73 12.37 -10.18 0.43
N ALA A 74 12.03 -9.11 1.14
CA ALA A 74 12.66 -8.75 2.41
C ALA A 74 12.23 -9.65 3.58
N SER A 75 11.00 -10.15 3.57
CA SER A 75 10.41 -10.92 4.68
C SER A 75 9.43 -11.98 4.16
N PRO A 76 9.93 -13.04 3.50
CA PRO A 76 9.09 -14.00 2.77
C PRO A 76 8.21 -14.87 3.67
N ASP A 77 8.59 -15.04 4.94
CA ASP A 77 7.87 -15.85 5.92
C ASP A 77 7.01 -15.00 6.89
N ASP A 78 6.94 -13.68 6.69
CA ASP A 78 6.16 -12.79 7.55
C ASP A 78 4.68 -12.81 7.15
N CYS A 79 3.85 -13.33 8.05
CA CYS A 79 2.41 -13.48 7.81
C CYS A 79 1.67 -12.14 7.64
N TYR A 80 2.16 -11.04 8.22
CA TYR A 80 1.58 -9.72 8.03
C TYR A 80 1.88 -9.18 6.64
N VAL A 81 3.11 -9.39 6.15
CA VAL A 81 3.50 -9.00 4.79
C VAL A 81 2.70 -9.78 3.76
N LEU A 82 2.67 -11.11 3.89
CA LEU A 82 1.92 -11.99 2.98
C LEU A 82 0.43 -11.69 3.02
N GLY A 83 -0.14 -11.48 4.21
CA GLY A 83 -1.56 -11.14 4.36
C GLY A 83 -1.90 -9.78 3.75
N SER A 84 -1.03 -8.78 3.92
CA SER A 84 -1.23 -7.45 3.32
C SER A 84 -1.15 -7.50 1.79
N TYR A 85 -0.22 -8.28 1.25
CA TYR A 85 -0.10 -8.46 -0.19
C TYR A 85 -1.31 -9.19 -0.79
N ALA A 86 -1.76 -10.28 -0.15
CA ALA A 86 -2.95 -11.00 -0.58
C ALA A 86 -4.20 -10.11 -0.60
N ASN A 87 -4.38 -9.25 0.42
CA ASN A 87 -5.49 -8.28 0.44
C ASN A 87 -5.40 -7.28 -0.72
N PHE A 88 -4.19 -6.76 -1.01
CA PHE A 88 -3.99 -5.86 -2.14
C PHE A 88 -4.34 -6.52 -3.47
N LEU A 89 -3.87 -7.75 -3.70
CA LEU A 89 -4.14 -8.47 -4.96
C LEU A 89 -5.64 -8.72 -5.17
N TRP A 90 -6.36 -9.06 -4.10
CA TRP A 90 -7.81 -9.21 -4.17
C TRP A 90 -8.50 -7.87 -4.48
N ASP A 91 -8.18 -6.81 -3.73
CA ASP A 91 -8.78 -5.50 -3.97
C ASP A 91 -8.52 -4.98 -5.40
N ALA A 92 -7.33 -5.23 -5.96
CA ALA A 92 -6.98 -4.84 -7.32
C ALA A 92 -7.76 -5.64 -8.38
N GLU A 93 -7.90 -6.96 -8.20
CA GLU A 93 -8.69 -7.82 -9.09
C GLU A 93 -10.17 -7.39 -9.13
N ASP A 94 -10.76 -7.13 -7.96
CA ASP A 94 -12.16 -6.68 -7.84
C ASP A 94 -12.38 -5.32 -8.55
N GLU A 95 -11.40 -4.42 -8.51
CA GLU A 95 -11.47 -3.15 -9.25
C GLU A 95 -11.41 -3.35 -10.76
N GLU A 96 -10.52 -4.20 -11.26
CA GLU A 96 -10.44 -4.53 -12.68
C GLU A 96 -11.73 -5.20 -13.21
N GLU A 97 -12.32 -6.11 -12.44
CA GLU A 97 -13.59 -6.74 -12.79
C GLU A 97 -14.73 -5.71 -12.87
N GLY A 98 -14.84 -4.84 -11.86
CA GLY A 98 -15.83 -3.76 -11.87
C GLY A 98 -15.66 -2.79 -13.04
N GLU A 99 -14.43 -2.51 -13.48
CA GLU A 99 -14.17 -1.70 -14.67
C GLU A 99 -14.58 -2.42 -15.96
N ARG A 100 -14.27 -3.71 -16.09
CA ARG A 100 -14.66 -4.54 -17.24
C ARG A 100 -16.18 -4.61 -17.40
N GLU A 101 -16.92 -4.78 -16.31
CA GLU A 101 -18.38 -4.79 -16.32
C GLU A 101 -18.96 -3.45 -16.78
N ARG A 102 -18.49 -2.31 -16.24
CA ARG A 102 -18.95 -0.97 -16.66
C ARG A 102 -18.68 -0.69 -18.14
N VAL A 103 -17.53 -1.13 -18.65
CA VAL A 103 -17.19 -0.98 -20.08
C VAL A 103 -18.06 -1.90 -20.95
N GLY A 104 -18.34 -3.12 -20.49
CA GLY A 104 -19.25 -4.06 -21.15
C GLY A 104 -20.69 -3.54 -21.22
N GLU A 105 -21.21 -2.99 -20.13
CA GLU A 105 -22.55 -2.39 -20.07
C GLU A 105 -22.67 -1.17 -20.99
N ASN A 106 -21.70 -0.25 -20.97
CA ASN A 106 -21.69 0.90 -21.86
C ASN A 106 -21.67 0.49 -23.34
N ARG A 107 -20.86 -0.51 -23.70
CA ARG A 107 -20.84 -1.04 -25.08
C ARG A 107 -22.16 -1.68 -25.47
N THR A 108 -22.81 -2.40 -24.56
CA THR A 108 -24.10 -3.05 -24.84
C THR A 108 -25.24 -2.03 -24.97
N ALA A 109 -25.23 -0.98 -24.15
CA ALA A 109 -26.19 0.13 -24.22
C ALA A 109 -26.07 0.91 -25.54
N VAL A 110 -24.86 1.13 -26.07
CA VAL A 110 -24.67 1.78 -27.37
C VAL A 110 -25.19 0.91 -28.53
N VAL A 111 -25.07 -0.42 -28.45
CA VAL A 111 -25.51 -1.33 -29.51
C VAL A 111 -27.04 -1.51 -29.55
N GLN A 112 -27.73 -1.32 -28.43
CA GLN A 112 -29.21 -1.37 -28.36
C GLN A 112 -29.90 -0.05 -28.73
N ALA A 113 -29.14 1.02 -28.96
CA ALA A 113 -29.67 2.34 -29.33
C ALA A 113 -29.81 2.58 -30.85
N TYR A 114 -29.62 1.54 -31.67
CA TYR A 114 -29.78 1.53 -33.13
C TYR A 114 -30.79 0.47 -33.58
#